data_AF-A0A2S0K6C6-F1
#
_entry.id   AF-A0A2S0K6C6-F1
#
_cell.length_a   1.000
_cell.length_b   1.000
_cell.length_c   1.000
_cell.angle_alpha   90.00
_cell.angle_beta   90.00
_cell.angle_gamma   90.00
#
_symmetry.space_group_name_H-M   'P 1'
#
loop_
_entity.id
_entity.type
_entity.pdbx_description
1 polymer ?
#
loop_
_entity_poly.entity_id
_entity_poly.type
_entity_poly.pdbx_seq_one_letter_code
_entity_poly.pdbx_strand_id
1 'polypeptide(L)' 'MKLHERIRRYIESNGLKMNYVADKSSIELKRFYRVINGDSILSADEYERICLGLDVELNFFKEKFLVSKNKTA' A
#
# COMPACT_ATOMS: atom_id res chain seq x y z
N MET A 1 4.05 0.21 12.20
CA MET A 1 4.63 0.06 10.85
C MET A 1 3.96 1.09 9.96
N LYS A 2 4.73 1.93 9.26
CA LYS A 2 4.19 2.97 8.37
C LYS A 2 3.49 2.35 7.15
N LEU A 3 2.62 3.11 6.49
CA LEU A 3 1.85 2.63 5.33
C LEU A 3 2.74 2.06 4.22
N HIS A 4 3.79 2.79 3.82
CA HIS A 4 4.71 2.34 2.78
C HIS A 4 5.47 1.06 3.17
N GLU A 5 5.83 0.90 4.45
CA GLU A 5 6.45 -0.34 4.96
C GLU A 5 5.51 -1.54 4.86
N ARG A 6 4.20 -1.34 5.13
CA ARG A 6 3.18 -2.39 4.98
C ARG A 6 3.03 -2.85 3.54
N ILE A 7 2.98 -1.91 2.61
CA ILE A 7 2.91 -2.18 1.17
C ILE A 7 4.17 -2.94 0.75
N ARG A 8 5.36 -2.42 1.08
CA ARG A 8 6.64 -3.05 0.74
C ARG A 8 6.71 -4.49 1.21
N ARG A 9 6.40 -4.72 2.48
CA ARG A 9 6.44 -6.04 3.10
C ARG A 9 5.47 -7.01 2.42
N TYR A 10 4.28 -6.55 2.04
CA TYR A 10 3.32 -7.37 1.31
C TYR A 10 3.84 -7.78 -0.06
N ILE A 11 4.45 -6.85 -0.82
CA ILE A 11 5.03 -7.16 -2.13
C ILE A 11 6.12 -8.23 -1.96
N GLU A 12 7.04 -8.03 -1.01
CA GLU A 12 8.14 -8.97 -0.74
C GLU A 12 7.63 -10.34 -0.25
N SER A 13 6.65 -10.38 0.67
CA SER A 13 6.14 -11.65 1.21
C SER A 13 5.35 -12.48 0.20
N ASN A 14 4.79 -11.85 -0.83
CA ASN A 14 4.07 -12.53 -1.91
C ASN A 14 4.98 -12.86 -3.11
N GLY A 15 6.29 -12.63 -3.01
CA GLY A 15 7.24 -12.91 -4.10
C GLY A 15 7.06 -12.00 -5.33
N LEU A 16 6.36 -10.88 -5.16
CA LEU A 16 6.12 -9.92 -6.24
C LEU A 16 7.36 -9.05 -6.45
N LYS A 17 7.65 -8.71 -7.72
CA LYS A 17 8.74 -7.79 -8.04
C LYS A 17 8.27 -6.33 -7.92
N MET A 18 9.07 -5.47 -7.29
CA MET A 18 8.73 -4.04 -7.13
C MET A 18 8.46 -3.34 -8.46
N ASN A 19 9.23 -3.66 -9.51
CA ASN A 19 9.03 -3.09 -10.85
C ASN A 19 7.71 -3.55 -11.49
N TYR A 20 7.29 -4.79 -11.25
CA TYR A 20 6.00 -5.31 -11.69
C TYR A 20 4.85 -4.56 -11.01
N VAL A 21 4.95 -4.30 -9.70
CA VAL A 21 3.91 -3.55 -8.98
C VAL A 21 3.87 -2.09 -9.41
N ALA A 22 5.02 -1.45 -9.65
CA ALA A 22 5.07 -0.09 -10.18
C ALA A 22 4.33 0.05 -11.52
N ASP A 23 4.59 -0.89 -12.43
CA ASP A 23 3.93 -0.98 -13.74
C ASP A 23 2.41 -1.17 -13.60
N LYS A 24 1.98 -2.15 -12.78
CA LYS A 24 0.56 -2.39 -12.49
C LYS A 24 -0.15 -1.21 -11.84
N SER A 25 0.59 -0.40 -11.09
CA SER A 25 0.07 0.80 -10.45
C SER A 25 0.09 2.02 -11.37
N SER A 26 0.63 1.92 -12.60
CA SER A 26 0.87 3.07 -13.48
C SER A 26 1.61 4.21 -12.77
N ILE A 27 2.63 3.86 -11.96
CA ILE A 27 3.51 4.79 -11.27
C ILE A 27 4.90 4.63 -11.86
N GLU A 28 5.53 5.75 -12.23
CA GLU A 28 6.89 5.75 -12.73
C GLU A 28 7.84 5.07 -11.72
N LEU A 29 8.73 4.21 -12.20
CA LEU A 29 9.50 3.29 -11.36
C LEU A 29 10.33 4.01 -10.28
N LYS A 30 11.03 5.08 -10.65
CA LYS A 30 11.83 5.88 -9.70
C LYS A 30 10.93 6.54 -8.66
N ARG A 31 9.78 7.09 -9.05
CA ARG A 31 8.77 7.61 -8.11
C ARG A 31 8.26 6.52 -7.16
N PHE A 32 7.93 5.34 -7.68
CA PHE A 32 7.46 4.19 -6.89
C PHE A 32 8.48 3.79 -5.82
N TYR A 33 9.76 3.66 -6.18
CA TYR A 33 10.81 3.33 -5.20
C TYR A 33 10.93 4.39 -4.11
N ARG A 34 10.89 5.69 -4.46
CA ARG A 34 10.97 6.75 -3.46
C ARG A 34 9.81 6.70 -2.47
N VAL A 35 8.59 6.43 -2.92
CA VAL A 35 7.43 6.34 -2.00
C VAL A 35 7.47 5.06 -1.15
N ILE A 36 7.81 3.91 -1.73
CA ILE A 36 7.83 2.62 -1.02
C ILE A 36 8.98 2.52 -0.01
N ASN A 37 10.12 3.16 -0.30
CA ASN A 37 11.23 3.25 0.65
C ASN A 37 11.00 4.31 1.75
N GLY A 38 9.99 5.18 1.60
CA GLY A 38 9.74 6.27 2.54
C GLY A 38 10.57 7.54 2.29
N ASP A 39 11.28 7.62 1.16
CA ASP A 39 12.02 8.81 0.72
C ASP A 39 11.11 9.93 0.19
N SER A 40 9.81 9.65 0.03
CA SER A 40 8.79 10.60 -0.42
C SER A 40 7.42 10.24 0.14
N ILE A 41 6.58 11.25 0.29
CA ILE A 41 5.19 11.08 0.70
C ILE A 41 4.43 10.34 -0.40
N LEU A 42 3.73 9.28 0.01
CA LEU A 42 2.76 8.54 -0.81
C LEU A 42 1.45 9.33 -0.85
N SER A 43 1.01 9.78 -2.03
CA SER A 43 -0.27 10.48 -2.16
C SER A 43 -1.45 9.50 -2.08
N ALA A 44 -2.67 10.03 -1.87
CA ALA A 44 -3.89 9.22 -1.88
C ALA A 44 -4.10 8.53 -3.25
N ASP A 45 -3.91 9.25 -4.35
CA ASP A 45 -4.06 8.72 -5.72
C ASP A 45 -3.01 7.65 -6.03
N GLU A 46 -1.78 7.80 -5.53
CA GLU A 46 -0.75 6.76 -5.67
C GLU A 46 -1.11 5.53 -4.83
N TYR A 47 -1.61 5.73 -3.61
CA TYR A 47 -2.06 4.64 -2.76
C TYR A 47 -3.21 3.85 -3.38
N GLU A 48 -4.22 4.53 -3.92
CA GLU A 48 -5.34 3.89 -4.63
C GLU A 48 -4.86 3.07 -5.82
N ARG A 49 -4.00 3.64 -6.67
CA ARG A 49 -3.42 2.93 -7.81
C ARG A 49 -2.61 1.71 -7.40
N ILE A 50 -1.87 1.78 -6.29
CA ILE A 50 -1.15 0.63 -5.74
C ILE A 50 -2.10 -0.47 -5.28
N CYS A 51 -3.19 -0.12 -4.59
CA CYS A 51 -4.18 -1.10 -4.17
C CYS A 51 -4.84 -1.79 -5.37
N LEU A 52 -5.21 -1.02 -6.40
CA LEU A 52 -5.73 -1.55 -7.67
C LEU A 52 -4.70 -2.45 -8.37
N GLY A 53 -3.44 -2.03 -8.46
CA GLY A 53 -2.37 -2.82 -9.09
C GLY A 53 -2.02 -4.12 -8.34
N LEU A 54 -2.34 -4.19 -7.05
CA LEU A 54 -2.18 -5.38 -6.20
C LEU A 54 -3.47 -6.20 -6.05
N ASP A 55 -4.58 -5.76 -6.65
CA ASP A 55 -5.90 -6.38 -6.52
C ASP A 55 -6.35 -6.55 -5.05
N VAL A 56 -6.20 -5.48 -4.26
CA VAL A 56 -6.63 -5.43 -2.86
C VAL A 56 -7.54 -4.24 -2.59
N GLU A 57 -8.39 -4.35 -1.56
CA GLU A 57 -9.27 -3.26 -1.15
C GLU A 57 -8.50 -2.03 -0.64
N LEU A 58 -9.04 -0.82 -0.82
CA LEU A 58 -8.45 0.46 -0.37
C LEU A 58 -8.26 0.58 1.16
N ASN A 59 -8.81 -0.34 1.94
CA ASN A 59 -8.63 -0.37 3.39
C ASN A 59 -7.65 -1.45 3.84
N PHE A 60 -7.14 -2.28 2.93
CA PHE A 60 -6.29 -3.43 3.23
C PHE A 60 -5.01 -3.05 4.00
N PHE A 61 -4.37 -1.95 3.59
CA PHE A 61 -3.16 -1.44 4.23
C PHE A 61 -3.42 -0.33 5.25
N LYS A 62 -4.67 0.02 5.52
CA LYS A 62 -5.01 0.91 6.64
C LYS A 62 -5.04 0.10 7.91
N GLU A 63 -4.62 0.67 9.04
CA GLU A 63 -4.81 0.00 10.32
C GLU A 63 -6.32 -0.13 10.53
N LYS A 64 -6.79 -1.29 11.00
CA LYS A 64 -8.18 -1.44 11.41
C LYS A 64 -8.43 -0.49 12.59
N PHE A 65 -8.76 0.75 12.31
CA PHE A 65 -9.58 1.57 13.21
C PHE A 65 -11.02 1.09 13.11
N LEU A 66 -11.27 -0.21 13.32
CA LEU A 66 -12.62 -0.72 13.48
C LEU A 66 -12.92 -0.78 14.98
N VAL A 67 -13.30 0.39 15.49
CA VAL A 67 -14.50 0.62 16.30
C VAL A 67 -14.72 -0.40 17.44
N SER A 68 -14.27 -0.06 18.64
CA SER A 68 -14.94 -0.50 19.87
C SER A 68 -16.33 0.14 19.93
N LYS A 69 -17.31 -0.39 19.20
CA LYS A 69 -18.71 -0.30 19.64
C LYS A 69 -18.93 -1.54 20.48
N ASN A 70 -18.68 -1.37 21.78
CA ASN A 70 -19.03 -2.34 22.80
C ASN A 70 -20.47 -2.80 22.58
N LYS A 71 -20.61 -4.09 22.35
CA LYS A 71 -21.87 -4.81 22.41
C LYS A 71 -22.10 -5.15 23.89
N THR A 72 -22.79 -4.30 24.64
CA THR A 72 -23.40 -4.56 25.97
C THR A 72 -24.16 -3.28 26.36
N ALA A 73 -25.44 -3.26 26.70
CA ALA A 73 -26.36 -4.27 27.20
C ALA A 73 -27.75 -4.10 26.56
#